data_AF-A0A660RT27-F1
#
_entry.id   AF-A0A660RT27-F1
#
_cell.length_a   1.000
_cell.length_b   1.000
_cell.length_c   1.000
_cell.angle_alpha   90.00
_cell.angle_beta   90.00
_cell.angle_gamma   90.00
#
_symmetry.space_group_name_H-M   'P 1'
#
loop_
_entity.id
_entity.type
_entity.pdbx_description
1 polymer ?
#
loop_
_entity_poly.entity_id
_entity_poly.type
_entity_poly.pdbx_seq_one_letter_code
_entity_poly.pdbx_strand_id
1 'polypeptide(L)'
;AFSGRVTLNTPKRILETKKAIKKAFLAQIYNLGFGFVEVLSPCPVNWKMTPVESMKYIDELTKTFPIGIFKDKVSEFLKNEKRK
;
A
#
# COMPACT_ATOMS: atom_id res chain seq x y z
N ALA A 1 11.85 -8.21 4.12
CA ALA A 1 11.36 -7.77 2.83
C ALA A 1 9.89 -7.51 2.98
N PHE A 2 9.41 -6.45 2.35
CA PHE A 2 8.01 -6.04 2.33
C PHE A 2 7.61 -5.74 0.88
N SER A 3 6.44 -6.22 0.47
CA SER A 3 5.89 -5.99 -0.87
C SER A 3 4.37 -5.91 -0.78
N GLY A 4 3.77 -4.90 -1.40
CA GLY A 4 2.32 -4.79 -1.48
C GLY A 4 1.85 -3.75 -2.50
N ARG A 5 0.59 -3.92 -2.91
CA ARG A 5 -0.19 -2.96 -3.71
C ARG A 5 -1.28 -2.36 -2.84
N VAL A 6 -1.35 -1.03 -2.84
CA VAL A 6 -2.30 -0.23 -2.06
C VAL A 6 -2.96 0.82 -2.94
N THR A 7 -3.89 1.58 -2.39
CA THR A 7 -4.62 2.62 -3.14
C THR A 7 -5.11 3.74 -2.23
N LEU A 8 -5.51 4.86 -2.81
CA LEU A 8 -5.80 6.12 -2.13
C LEU A 8 -7.27 6.55 -2.18
N ASN A 9 -8.18 5.72 -2.73
CA ASN A 9 -9.54 6.16 -3.03
C ASN A 9 -10.52 6.26 -1.85
N THR A 10 -10.11 5.89 -0.63
CA THR A 10 -10.91 6.12 0.59
C THR A 10 -10.01 6.48 1.78
N PRO A 11 -10.52 7.18 2.81
CA PRO A 11 -9.76 7.50 4.02
C PRO A 11 -9.14 6.27 4.69
N LYS A 12 -9.86 5.14 4.72
CA LYS A 12 -9.35 3.87 5.24
C LYS A 12 -8.12 3.38 4.46
N ARG A 13 -8.20 3.39 3.12
CA ARG A 13 -7.11 2.92 2.25
C ARG A 13 -5.89 3.88 2.27
N ILE A 14 -6.09 5.17 2.53
CA ILE A 14 -5.00 6.13 2.81
C ILE A 14 -4.23 5.72 4.08
N LEU A 15 -4.93 5.35 5.16
CA LEU A 15 -4.28 4.87 6.39
C LEU A 15 -3.53 3.55 6.17
N GLU A 16 -4.09 2.64 5.37
CA GLU A 16 -3.43 1.39 4.97
C GLU A 16 -2.16 1.66 4.15
N THR A 17 -2.22 2.61 3.21
CA THR A 17 -1.07 3.04 2.40
C THR A 17 0.03 3.62 3.28
N LYS A 18 -0.30 4.50 4.24
CA LYS A 18 0.67 5.03 5.22
C LYS A 18 1.36 3.91 6.00
N LYS A 19 0.62 2.88 6.43
CA LYS A 19 1.18 1.71 7.13
C LYS A 19 2.09 0.89 6.22
N ALA A 20 1.71 0.68 4.97
CA ALA A 20 2.50 -0.07 3.99
C ALA A 20 3.84 0.62 3.70
N ILE A 21 3.82 1.94 3.44
CA ILE A 21 5.04 2.74 3.23
C ILE A 21 5.97 2.65 4.45
N LYS A 22 5.42 2.81 5.67
CA LYS A 22 6.21 2.64 6.90
C LYS A 22 6.86 1.26 6.97
N LYS A 23 6.11 0.19 6.70
CA LYS A 23 6.66 -1.18 6.71
C LYS A 23 7.73 -1.38 5.65
N ALA A 24 7.58 -0.82 4.46
CA ALA A 24 8.61 -0.90 3.42
C ALA A 24 9.95 -0.34 3.89
N PHE A 25 9.95 0.84 4.52
CA PHE A 25 11.17 1.41 5.10
C PHE A 25 11.72 0.58 6.26
N LEU A 26 10.85 0.12 7.18
CA LEU A 26 11.27 -0.72 8.30
C LEU A 26 11.92 -2.04 7.83
N ALA A 27 11.47 -2.60 6.70
CA ALA A 27 12.08 -3.79 6.13
C ALA A 27 13.57 -3.58 5.78
N GLN A 28 13.91 -2.39 5.28
CA GLN A 28 15.28 -2.02 4.97
C GLN A 28 16.08 -1.67 6.23
N ILE A 29 15.51 -0.85 7.13
CA ILE A 29 16.17 -0.42 8.38
C ILE A 29 16.57 -1.62 9.26
N TYR A 30 15.70 -2.62 9.37
CA TYR A 30 15.97 -3.82 10.17
C TYR A 30 16.69 -4.94 9.40
N ASN A 31 17.27 -4.64 8.23
CA ASN A 31 17.96 -5.63 7.39
C ASN A 31 17.11 -6.88 7.06
N LEU A 32 15.79 -6.73 7.01
CA LEU A 32 14.88 -7.84 6.70
C LEU A 32 14.80 -8.11 5.19
N GLY A 33 15.26 -7.15 4.38
CA GLY A 33 15.31 -7.19 2.91
C GLY A 33 14.56 -6.01 2.26
N PHE A 34 14.55 -5.95 0.93
CA PHE A 34 13.98 -4.82 0.15
C PHE A 34 12.50 -4.52 0.48
N GLY A 35 12.15 -3.23 0.40
CA GLY A 35 10.78 -2.73 0.56
C GLY A 35 10.24 -2.20 -0.76
N PHE A 36 9.08 -2.69 -1.20
CA PHE A 36 8.41 -2.27 -2.42
C PHE A 36 6.93 -1.97 -2.15
N VAL A 37 6.44 -0.84 -2.65
CA VAL A 37 5.03 -0.45 -2.54
C VAL A 37 4.56 0.11 -3.87
N GLU A 38 3.55 -0.50 -4.45
CA GLU A 38 2.84 0.03 -5.61
C GLU A 38 1.55 0.73 -5.13
N VAL A 39 1.34 1.98 -5.57
CA VAL A 39 0.19 2.79 -5.14
C VAL A 39 -0.68 3.12 -6.35
N LEU A 40 -1.90 2.61 -6.36
CA LEU A 40 -2.92 3.06 -7.32
C LEU A 40 -3.42 4.43 -6.86
N SER A 41 -3.09 5.47 -7.62
CA SER A 41 -3.44 6.86 -7.31
C SER A 41 -4.39 7.42 -8.38
N PRO A 42 -5.51 8.04 -8.00
CA PRO A 42 -6.38 8.71 -8.95
C PRO A 42 -5.69 9.94 -9.53
N CYS A 43 -5.72 10.10 -10.86
CA CYS A 43 -5.25 11.31 -11.54
C CYS A 43 -6.39 11.89 -12.39
N PRO A 44 -7.32 12.67 -11.78
CA PRO A 44 -8.53 13.14 -12.46
C PRO A 44 -8.23 13.96 -13.72
N VAL A 45 -7.15 14.74 -13.70
CA VAL A 45 -6.69 15.54 -14.84
C VAL A 45 -6.34 14.65 -16.03
N ASN A 46 -5.54 13.61 -15.82
CA ASN A 46 -5.11 12.72 -16.90
C ASN A 46 -6.25 11.83 -17.42
N TRP A 47 -7.14 11.40 -16.52
CA TRP A 47 -8.29 10.56 -16.88
C TRP A 47 -9.50 11.35 -17.40
N LYS A 48 -9.43 12.69 -17.41
CA LYS A 48 -10.54 13.59 -17.80
C LYS A 48 -11.83 13.27 -17.03
N MET A 49 -11.69 13.01 -15.73
CA MET A 49 -12.77 12.68 -14.81
C MET A 49 -12.88 13.75 -13.71
N THR A 50 -14.06 13.89 -13.12
CA THR A 50 -14.17 14.66 -11.87
C THR A 50 -13.38 13.97 -10.74
N PRO A 51 -12.97 14.70 -9.69
CA PRO A 51 -12.30 14.09 -8.54
C PRO A 51 -13.10 12.91 -7.95
N VAL A 52 -14.42 13.05 -7.83
CA VAL A 52 -15.29 12.00 -7.26
C VAL A 52 -15.36 10.77 -8.15
N GLU A 53 -15.50 10.94 -9.47
CA GLU A 53 -15.50 9.83 -10.42
C GLU A 53 -14.17 9.09 -10.45
N SER A 54 -13.05 9.82 -10.41
CA SER A 54 -11.72 9.21 -10.41
C SER A 54 -11.48 8.30 -9.20
N MET A 55 -12.03 8.66 -8.03
CA MET A 55 -11.99 7.83 -6.82
C MET A 55 -12.81 6.55 -6.99
N LYS A 56 -13.98 6.62 -7.64
CA LYS A 56 -14.83 5.45 -7.91
C LYS A 56 -14.20 4.53 -8.95
N TYR A 57 -13.56 5.11 -9.98
CA TYR A 57 -12.92 4.36 -11.06
C TYR A 57 -11.76 3.48 -10.56
N ILE A 58 -11.08 3.89 -9.49
CA ILE A 58 -10.07 3.06 -8.83
C ILE A 58 -10.63 1.69 -8.41
N ASP A 59 -11.88 1.59 -7.98
CA ASP A 59 -12.45 0.30 -7.58
C ASP A 59 -12.58 -0.66 -8.77
N GLU A 60 -12.87 -0.15 -9.97
CA GLU A 60 -12.80 -0.92 -11.21
C GLU A 60 -11.35 -1.32 -11.54
N LEU A 61 -10.40 -0.40 -11.38
CA LEU A 61 -8.97 -0.71 -11.58
C LEU A 61 -8.47 -1.80 -10.62
N THR A 62 -9.02 -1.91 -9.41
CA THR A 62 -8.61 -2.98 -8.47
C THR A 62 -8.98 -4.38 -8.94
N LYS A 63 -9.93 -4.53 -9.90
CA LYS A 63 -10.24 -5.83 -10.51
C LYS A 63 -9.10 -6.31 -11.41
N THR A 64 -8.44 -5.39 -12.11
CA THR A 64 -7.27 -5.68 -12.96
C THR A 64 -5.98 -5.67 -12.15
N PHE A 65 -5.86 -4.76 -11.18
CA PHE A 65 -4.69 -4.58 -10.32
C PHE A 65 -5.08 -4.87 -8.85
N PRO A 66 -5.19 -6.16 -8.47
CA PRO A 66 -5.65 -6.53 -7.14
C PRO A 66 -4.73 -5.97 -6.06
N ILE A 67 -5.35 -5.26 -5.11
CA ILE A 67 -4.66 -4.77 -3.92
C ILE A 67 -4.31 -5.94 -3.00
N GLY A 68 -3.20 -5.83 -2.28
CA GLY A 68 -2.77 -6.91 -1.39
C GLY A 68 -1.36 -6.73 -0.86
N ILE A 69 -1.08 -7.41 0.25
CA ILE A 69 0.27 -7.55 0.78
C ILE A 69 0.81 -8.89 0.31
N PHE A 70 1.86 -8.84 -0.52
CA PHE A 70 2.49 -10.02 -1.10
C PHE A 70 3.64 -10.55 -0.24
N LYS A 71 4.28 -9.67 0.55
CA LYS A 71 5.32 -10.05 1.52
C LYS A 71 5.32 -9.14 2.72
N ASP A 72 5.41 -9.70 3.94
CA ASP A 72 5.49 -8.93 5.18
C ASP A 72 6.35 -9.59 6.26
N LYS A 73 7.68 -9.55 6.10
CA LYS A 73 8.60 -9.97 7.18
C LYS A 73 8.62 -9.00 8.38
N VAL A 74 8.11 -7.78 8.21
CA VAL A 74 8.18 -6.72 9.23
C VAL A 74 7.19 -6.99 10.35
N SER A 75 5.97 -7.40 10.02
CA SER A 75 4.98 -7.79 11.03
C SER A 75 5.44 -8.96 11.88
N GLU A 76 6.12 -9.95 11.27
CA GLU A 76 6.71 -11.09 11.98
C GLU A 76 7.81 -10.63 12.94
N PHE A 77 8.75 -9.80 12.46
CA PHE A 77 9.83 -9.23 13.26
C PHE A 77 9.31 -8.45 14.47
N LEU A 78 8.37 -7.52 14.27
CA LEU A 78 7.82 -6.68 15.34
C LEU A 78 7.00 -7.48 16.37
N LYS A 79 6.35 -8.58 15.95
CA LYS A 79 5.68 -9.49 16.90
C LYS A 79 6.68 -10.21 17.79
N ASN A 80 7.83 -10.60 17.25
CA ASN A 80 8.88 -11.29 18.00
C ASN A 80 9.61 -10.36 18.96
N GLU A 81 9.87 -9.10 18.57
CA GLU A 81 10.44 -8.10 19.48
C GLU A 81 9.53 -7.81 20.68
N LYS A 82 8.22 -7.66 20.49
CA LYS A 82 7.27 -7.38 21.58
C LYS A 82 7.10 -8.52 22.59
N ARG A 83 7.54 -9.73 22.25
CA ARG A 83 7.48 -10.92 23.11
C ARG A 83 8.75 -11.11 23.93
N LYS A 84 9.82 -10.37 23.61
CA LYS A 84 11.02 -10.27 24.44
C LYS A 84 10.80 -9.17 25.48
#